data_AF-A0A7C5L864-F1
#
_entry.id   AF-A0A7C5L864-F1
#
_cell.length_a   1.000
_cell.length_b   1.000
_cell.length_c   1.000
_cell.angle_alpha   90.00
_cell.angle_beta   90.00
_cell.angle_gamma   90.00
#
_symmetry.space_group_name_H-M   'P 1'
#
loop_
_entity.id
_entity.type
_entity.pdbx_description
1 polymer ?
#
loop_
_entity_poly.entity_id
_entity_poly.type
_entity_poly.pdbx_seq_one_letter_code
_entity_poly.pdbx_strand_id
1 'polypeptide(L)'
;MKPPVGGQAVIEGVMMQNGDRIAVAVRRQSDGGIVVRPLPSRSRFKRLERIPFVRGTFRLYDMLSLGIRALDLSSKIAFPEDEQLSKGGTFLTFLAAIVLAIGVFVVLPLYLTNVVPTLRSGTSVVFNLVEGMIRLAFFLTYLMLISRMKEIHRVFQYHGAEHKTVYAYEADEELTVENARRYT
;
A
#
# COMPACT_ATOMS: atom_id res chain seq x y z
N MET A 1 -11.69 13.18 23.92
CA MET A 1 -11.12 12.14 23.05
C MET A 1 -10.54 12.83 21.83
N LYS A 2 -9.27 12.59 21.49
CA LYS A 2 -8.67 13.17 20.27
C LYS A 2 -9.39 12.63 19.03
N PRO A 3 -9.54 13.42 17.96
CA PRO A 3 -10.11 12.91 16.72
C PRO A 3 -9.25 11.75 16.20
N PRO A 4 -9.84 10.69 15.64
CA PRO A 4 -9.08 9.58 15.10
C PRO A 4 -8.19 10.07 13.96
N VAL A 5 -6.90 9.71 14.03
CA VAL A 5 -5.90 9.98 13.00
C VAL A 5 -5.56 8.66 12.34
N GLY A 6 -5.46 8.66 11.02
CA GLY A 6 -4.97 7.50 10.28
C GLY A 6 -3.80 7.89 9.40
N GLY A 7 -3.10 6.89 8.88
CA GLY A 7 -2.02 7.13 7.94
C GLY A 7 -1.85 6.01 6.93
N GLN A 8 -0.84 6.21 6.09
CA GLN A 8 -0.40 5.24 5.10
C GLN A 8 1.12 5.40 4.94
N ALA A 9 1.85 4.28 4.92
CA ALA A 9 3.24 4.30 4.48
C ALA A 9 3.33 4.66 2.99
N VAL A 10 4.28 5.53 2.66
CA VAL A 10 4.60 5.92 1.28
C VAL A 10 6.09 5.72 1.01
N ILE A 11 6.54 6.04 -0.20
CA ILE A 11 7.96 5.89 -0.56
C ILE A 11 8.79 6.84 0.31
N GLU A 12 9.71 6.27 1.09
CA GLU A 12 10.58 7.04 1.98
C GLU A 12 9.85 7.91 3.01
N GLY A 13 8.63 7.56 3.42
CA GLY A 13 7.87 8.40 4.32
C GLY A 13 6.51 7.88 4.76
N VAL A 14 5.74 8.79 5.35
CA VAL A 14 4.38 8.53 5.84
C VAL A 14 3.42 9.63 5.40
N MET A 15 2.21 9.25 5.05
CA MET A 15 1.06 10.15 4.92
C MET A 15 0.23 10.06 6.19
N MET A 16 -0.12 11.20 6.78
CA MET A 16 -1.01 11.30 7.93
C MET A 16 -2.28 12.05 7.55
N GLN A 17 -3.42 11.60 8.06
CA GLN A 17 -4.73 12.17 7.80
C GLN A 17 -5.52 12.35 9.11
N ASN A 18 -6.02 13.58 9.31
CA ASN A 18 -6.99 13.92 10.34
C ASN A 18 -8.17 14.67 9.70
N GLY A 19 -9.26 13.96 9.43
CA GLY A 19 -10.40 14.49 8.68
C GLY A 19 -9.99 14.97 7.29
N ASP A 20 -10.16 16.28 7.04
CA ASP A 20 -9.79 16.93 5.77
C ASP A 20 -8.34 17.44 5.72
N ARG A 21 -7.57 17.28 6.80
CA ARG A 21 -6.16 17.67 6.85
C ARG A 21 -5.28 16.47 6.55
N ILE A 22 -4.53 16.55 5.46
CA ILE A 22 -3.64 15.49 5.02
C ILE A 22 -2.26 16.09 4.79
N ALA A 23 -1.22 15.42 5.28
CA ALA A 23 0.16 15.78 5.04
C ALA A 23 0.99 14.54 4.74
N VAL A 24 1.99 14.69 3.88
CA VAL A 24 2.99 13.66 3.59
C VAL A 24 4.34 14.17 4.08
N ALA A 25 5.01 13.38 4.91
CA ALA A 25 6.38 13.63 5.35
C ALA A 25 7.29 12.58 4.70
N VAL A 26 8.31 13.05 3.97
CA VAL A 26 9.17 12.20 3.13
C VAL A 26 10.63 12.54 3.37
N ARG A 27 11.48 11.53 3.50
CA ARG A 27 12.93 11.63 3.60
C ARG A 27 13.57 11.62 2.22
N ARG A 28 14.24 12.71 1.86
CA ARG A 28 15.00 12.81 0.60
C ARG A 28 16.23 11.89 0.65
N GLN A 29 16.47 11.12 -0.41
CA GLN A 29 17.63 10.20 -0.43
C GLN A 29 18.96 10.91 -0.66
N SER A 30 18.97 12.10 -1.27
CA SER A 30 20.22 12.81 -1.60
C SER A 30 20.92 13.41 -0.37
N ASP A 31 20.19 13.91 0.62
CA ASP A 31 20.73 14.60 1.80
C ASP A 31 20.16 14.07 3.14
N GLY A 32 19.17 13.19 3.11
CA GLY A 32 18.49 12.68 4.31
C GLY A 32 17.51 13.65 4.96
N GLY A 33 17.29 14.84 4.39
CA GLY A 33 16.37 15.85 4.92
C GLY A 33 14.90 15.40 4.82
N ILE A 34 14.08 15.82 5.77
CA ILE A 34 12.64 15.52 5.79
C ILE A 34 11.88 16.71 5.23
N VAL A 35 11.05 16.46 4.22
CA VAL A 35 10.16 17.45 3.62
C VAL A 35 8.72 17.07 3.93
N VAL A 36 7.97 18.03 4.47
CA VAL A 36 6.54 17.88 4.75
C VAL A 36 5.74 18.70 3.76
N ARG A 37 4.76 18.08 3.09
CA ARG A 37 3.86 18.73 2.14
C ARG A 37 2.41 18.43 2.47
N PRO A 38 1.53 19.45 2.53
CA PRO A 38 0.10 19.21 2.64
C PRO A 38 -0.43 18.62 1.32
N LEU A 39 -1.37 17.69 1.42
CA LEU A 39 -2.16 17.20 0.29
C LEU A 39 -3.60 17.73 0.44
N PRO A 40 -4.18 18.31 -0.61
CA PRO A 40 -5.57 18.76 -0.54
C PRO A 40 -6.51 17.55 -0.42
N SER A 41 -7.25 17.48 0.71
CA SER A 41 -8.42 16.61 0.82
C SER A 41 -9.52 17.18 -0.06
N ARG A 42 -9.94 16.43 -1.07
CA ARG A 42 -11.18 16.73 -1.79
C ARG A 42 -11.91 15.43 -2.05
N SER A 43 -12.82 15.06 -1.13
CA SER A 43 -13.84 14.05 -1.41
C SER A 43 -14.61 14.52 -2.65
N ARG A 44 -14.47 13.77 -3.74
CA ARG A 44 -15.11 14.11 -5.02
C ARG A 44 -16.59 13.75 -5.00
N PHE A 45 -17.01 12.87 -4.09
CA PHE A 45 -18.33 12.25 -4.11
C PHE A 45 -19.12 12.41 -2.80
N LYS A 46 -18.98 13.56 -2.11
CA LYS A 46 -19.66 13.86 -0.83
C LYS A 46 -21.15 13.52 -0.76
N ARG A 47 -21.89 13.59 -1.87
CA ARG A 47 -23.31 13.22 -1.95
C ARG A 47 -23.51 11.70 -2.01
N LEU A 48 -22.70 10.98 -2.79
CA LEU A 48 -22.83 9.54 -3.00
C LEU A 48 -22.28 8.74 -1.80
N GLU A 49 -21.37 9.33 -1.03
CA GLU A 49 -20.89 8.79 0.25
C GLU A 49 -21.95 8.73 1.35
N ARG A 50 -23.14 9.31 1.15
CA ARG A 50 -24.24 9.24 2.13
C ARG A 50 -25.19 8.07 1.91
N ILE A 51 -25.11 7.41 0.75
CA ILE A 51 -26.03 6.34 0.36
C ILE A 51 -25.47 5.00 0.89
N PRO A 52 -26.22 4.22 1.68
CA PRO A 52 -25.77 2.90 2.14
C PRO A 52 -25.47 1.98 0.94
N PHE A 53 -24.56 1.01 1.12
CA PHE A 53 -23.97 0.13 0.08
C PHE A 53 -23.10 0.83 -0.98
N VAL A 54 -23.55 1.97 -1.51
CA VAL A 54 -22.82 2.75 -2.52
C VAL A 54 -21.67 3.55 -1.92
N ARG A 55 -21.83 4.00 -0.66
CA ARG A 55 -20.82 4.74 0.10
C ARG A 55 -19.44 4.08 0.09
N GLY A 56 -19.40 2.75 0.26
CA GLY A 56 -18.14 2.01 0.38
C GLY A 56 -17.28 2.16 -0.87
N THR A 57 -17.88 1.99 -2.05
CA THR A 57 -17.20 2.08 -3.34
C THR A 57 -16.59 3.46 -3.57
N PHE A 58 -17.36 4.53 -3.33
CA PHE A 58 -16.86 5.89 -3.53
C PHE A 58 -15.79 6.29 -2.52
N ARG A 59 -15.93 5.87 -1.25
CA ARG A 59 -14.89 6.07 -0.25
C ARG A 59 -13.62 5.33 -0.59
N LEU A 60 -13.72 4.06 -1.00
CA LEU A 60 -12.56 3.28 -1.44
C LEU A 60 -11.87 3.97 -2.61
N TYR A 61 -12.64 4.43 -3.60
CA TYR A 61 -12.08 5.15 -4.74
C TYR A 61 -11.37 6.45 -4.34
N ASP A 62 -11.95 7.25 -3.45
CA ASP A 62 -11.32 8.49 -2.99
C ASP A 62 -10.05 8.20 -2.16
N MET A 63 -10.06 7.17 -1.30
CA MET A 63 -8.88 6.73 -0.55
C MET A 63 -7.78 6.17 -1.45
N LEU A 64 -8.11 5.33 -2.43
CA LEU A 64 -7.15 4.83 -3.43
C LEU A 64 -6.57 5.98 -4.25
N SER A 65 -7.41 6.93 -4.69
CA SER A 65 -6.95 8.09 -5.44
C SER A 65 -6.03 8.97 -4.61
N LEU A 66 -6.32 9.15 -3.32
CA LEU A 66 -5.45 9.87 -2.39
C LEU A 66 -4.12 9.15 -2.19
N GLY A 67 -4.15 7.84 -1.93
CA GLY A 67 -2.97 7.02 -1.75
C GLY A 67 -2.04 7.04 -2.97
N ILE A 68 -2.59 6.97 -4.19
CA ILE A 68 -1.81 7.10 -5.43
C ILE A 68 -1.16 8.48 -5.53
N ARG A 69 -1.87 9.57 -5.19
CA ARG A 69 -1.29 10.92 -5.18
C ARG A 69 -0.20 11.07 -4.13
N ALA A 70 -0.37 10.47 -2.97
CA ALA A 70 0.63 10.48 -1.91
C ALA A 70 1.89 9.71 -2.32
N LEU A 71 1.74 8.55 -2.98
CA LEU A 71 2.85 7.79 -3.54
C LEU A 71 3.60 8.58 -4.62
N ASP A 72 2.89 9.19 -5.57
CA ASP A 72 3.47 10.03 -6.63
C ASP A 72 4.22 11.24 -6.04
N LEU A 73 3.61 11.94 -5.09
CA LEU A 73 4.25 13.06 -4.40
C LEU A 73 5.49 12.60 -3.62
N SER A 74 5.42 11.45 -2.94
CA SER A 74 6.54 10.93 -2.17
C SER A 74 7.71 10.51 -3.05
N SER A 75 7.44 9.87 -4.19
CA SER A 75 8.46 9.53 -5.18
C SER A 75 9.20 10.77 -5.68
N LYS A 76 8.47 11.84 -6.03
CA LYS A 76 9.03 13.11 -6.51
C LYS A 76 9.90 13.83 -5.48
N ILE A 77 9.62 13.64 -4.19
CA ILE A 77 10.39 14.24 -3.10
C ILE A 77 11.59 13.37 -2.74
N ALA A 78 11.40 12.05 -2.73
CA ALA A 78 12.40 11.09 -2.31
C ALA A 78 13.60 11.03 -3.26
N PHE A 79 13.33 11.09 -4.58
CA PHE A 79 14.33 10.91 -5.63
C PHE A 79 14.60 12.20 -6.42
N PRO A 80 15.85 12.42 -6.89
CA PRO A 80 16.20 13.49 -7.83
C PRO A 80 15.34 13.47 -9.12
N GLU A 81 15.18 14.61 -9.79
CA GLU A 81 14.35 14.71 -11.01
C GLU A 81 14.87 13.83 -12.17
N ASP A 82 16.20 13.65 -12.26
CA ASP A 82 16.86 12.83 -13.27
C ASP A 82 16.69 11.32 -13.05
N GLU A 83 16.36 10.89 -11.83
CA GLU A 83 16.04 9.50 -11.50
C GLU A 83 14.54 9.19 -11.66
N GLN A 84 13.68 10.18 -11.91
CA GLN A 84 12.24 9.98 -12.05
C GLN A 84 11.88 9.43 -13.44
N LEU A 85 11.01 8.43 -13.46
CA LEU A 85 10.47 7.89 -14.70
C LEU A 85 9.62 8.94 -15.42
N SER A 86 9.74 8.99 -16.75
CA SER A 86 8.83 9.77 -17.58
C SER A 86 7.38 9.28 -17.41
N LYS A 87 6.38 10.10 -17.75
CA LYS A 87 4.97 9.68 -17.70
C LYS A 87 4.71 8.41 -18.50
N GLY A 88 5.33 8.29 -19.67
CA GLY A 88 5.26 7.09 -20.52
C GLY A 88 5.95 5.88 -19.88
N GLY A 89 7.13 6.08 -19.28
CA GLY A 89 7.83 5.04 -18.52
C GLY A 89 7.00 4.52 -17.34
N THR A 90 6.42 5.43 -16.56
CA THR A 90 5.53 5.09 -15.44
C THR A 90 4.32 4.27 -15.90
N PHE A 91 3.67 4.67 -16.99
CA PHE A 91 2.55 3.92 -17.56
C PHE A 91 2.96 2.51 -18.01
N LEU A 92 4.10 2.39 -18.69
CA LEU A 92 4.61 1.11 -19.17
C LEU A 92 4.97 0.18 -18.00
N THR A 93 5.65 0.70 -16.97
CA THR A 93 5.98 -0.06 -15.75
C THR A 93 4.72 -0.51 -15.04
N PHE A 94 3.70 0.35 -14.94
CA PHE A 94 2.41 0.00 -14.34
C PHE A 94 1.69 -1.09 -15.14
N LEU A 95 1.66 -0.98 -16.47
CA LEU A 95 1.07 -2.00 -17.34
C LEU A 95 1.82 -3.33 -17.22
N ALA A 96 3.16 -3.30 -17.24
CA ALA A 96 4.00 -4.49 -17.06
C ALA A 96 3.74 -5.15 -15.69
N ALA A 97 3.60 -4.35 -14.63
CA ALA A 97 3.29 -4.85 -13.30
C ALA A 97 1.91 -5.54 -13.25
N ILE A 98 0.89 -4.98 -13.92
CA ILE A 98 -0.44 -5.62 -14.03
C ILE A 98 -0.36 -6.94 -14.79
N VAL A 99 0.31 -6.95 -15.95
CA VAL A 99 0.47 -8.17 -16.76
C VAL A 99 1.20 -9.25 -15.97
N LEU A 100 2.29 -8.88 -15.29
CA LEU A 100 3.04 -9.80 -14.43
C LEU A 100 2.18 -10.32 -13.27
N ALA A 101 1.40 -9.45 -12.62
CA ALA A 101 0.52 -9.85 -11.53
C ALA A 101 -0.56 -10.84 -12.00
N ILE A 102 -1.21 -10.59 -13.14
CA ILE A 102 -2.18 -11.51 -13.73
C ILE A 102 -1.49 -12.84 -14.11
N GLY A 103 -0.32 -12.77 -14.74
CA GLY A 103 0.46 -13.94 -15.11
C GLY A 103 0.80 -14.82 -13.90
N VAL A 104 1.36 -14.23 -12.84
CA VAL A 104 1.86 -14.94 -11.67
C VAL A 104 0.76 -15.37 -10.71
N PHE A 105 -0.27 -14.56 -10.48
CA PHE A 105 -1.29 -14.84 -9.46
C PHE A 105 -2.59 -15.42 -9.99
N VAL A 106 -2.85 -15.34 -11.29
CA VAL A 106 -4.08 -15.87 -11.89
C VAL A 106 -3.75 -17.01 -12.85
N VAL A 107 -2.93 -16.74 -13.86
CA VAL A 107 -2.68 -17.70 -14.94
C VAL A 107 -1.82 -18.87 -14.47
N LEU A 108 -0.70 -18.60 -13.79
CA LEU A 108 0.25 -19.62 -13.39
C LEU A 108 -0.33 -20.65 -12.38
N PRO A 109 -1.03 -20.26 -11.29
CA PRO A 109 -1.63 -21.23 -10.37
C PRO A 109 -2.71 -22.08 -11.05
N LEU A 110 -3.51 -21.46 -11.93
CA LEU A 110 -4.52 -22.17 -12.72
C LEU A 110 -3.89 -23.15 -13.70
N TYR A 111 -2.79 -22.78 -14.36
CA TYR A 111 -2.07 -23.67 -15.25
C TYR A 111 -1.48 -24.87 -14.49
N LEU A 112 -0.81 -24.63 -13.37
CA LEU A 112 -0.17 -25.67 -12.56
C LEU A 112 -1.17 -26.70 -12.01
N THR A 113 -2.36 -26.26 -11.62
CA THR A 113 -3.43 -27.16 -11.14
C THR A 113 -4.02 -28.01 -12.26
N ASN A 114 -4.09 -27.47 -13.48
CA ASN A 114 -4.65 -28.17 -14.63
C ASN A 114 -3.70 -29.20 -15.26
N VAL A 115 -2.38 -28.99 -15.20
CA VAL A 115 -1.41 -29.92 -15.83
C VAL A 115 -1.17 -31.20 -15.03
N VAL A 116 -1.53 -31.24 -13.74
CA VAL A 116 -1.34 -32.40 -12.88
C VAL A 116 -2.54 -33.36 -13.03
N PRO A 117 -2.42 -34.50 -13.73
CA PRO A 117 -3.57 -35.34 -14.08
C PRO A 117 -4.25 -35.96 -12.86
N THR A 118 -3.48 -36.24 -11.81
CA THR A 118 -3.99 -36.80 -10.54
C THR A 118 -4.91 -35.84 -9.80
N LEU A 119 -4.77 -34.52 -10.00
CA LEU A 119 -5.64 -33.51 -9.42
C LEU A 119 -6.97 -33.37 -10.18
N ARG A 120 -6.97 -33.68 -11.48
CA ARG A 120 -8.17 -33.62 -12.33
C ARG A 120 -9.14 -34.77 -12.11
N SER A 121 -8.64 -35.94 -11.70
CA SER A 121 -9.45 -37.14 -11.50
C SER A 121 -10.19 -37.18 -10.14
N GLY A 122 -9.99 -36.16 -9.29
CA GLY A 122 -10.66 -36.04 -7.98
C GLY A 122 -12.02 -35.35 -8.04
N THR A 123 -12.68 -35.21 -6.89
CA THR A 123 -13.92 -34.40 -6.76
C THR A 123 -13.62 -32.91 -6.92
N SER A 124 -14.56 -32.13 -7.46
CA SER A 124 -14.43 -30.67 -7.64
C SER A 124 -14.03 -29.93 -6.36
N VAL A 125 -14.43 -30.43 -5.19
CA VAL A 125 -14.02 -29.87 -3.88
C VAL A 125 -12.51 -30.02 -3.64
N VAL A 126 -11.95 -31.21 -3.90
CA VAL A 126 -10.51 -31.48 -3.72
C VAL A 126 -9.69 -30.64 -4.70
N PHE A 127 -10.16 -30.53 -5.94
CA PHE A 127 -9.51 -29.68 -6.96
C PHE A 127 -9.45 -28.22 -6.50
N ASN A 128 -10.57 -27.64 -6.09
CA ASN A 128 -10.64 -26.24 -5.62
C ASN A 128 -9.80 -26.00 -4.36
N LEU A 129 -9.76 -26.98 -3.44
CA LEU A 129 -8.92 -26.88 -2.24
C LEU A 129 -7.44 -26.87 -2.60
N VAL A 130 -6.99 -27.76 -3.49
CA VAL A 130 -5.59 -27.81 -3.94
C VAL A 130 -5.22 -26.55 -4.74
N GLU A 131 -6.11 -26.06 -5.60
CA GLU A 131 -5.91 -24.78 -6.30
C GLU A 131 -5.76 -23.63 -5.30
N GLY A 132 -6.64 -23.54 -4.30
CA GLY A 132 -6.57 -22.53 -3.26
C GLY A 132 -5.25 -22.60 -2.48
N MET A 133 -4.79 -23.81 -2.13
CA MET A 133 -3.52 -24.02 -1.44
C MET A 133 -2.32 -23.62 -2.29
N ILE A 134 -2.30 -23.97 -3.58
CA ILE A 134 -1.25 -23.54 -4.51
C ILE A 134 -1.25 -22.02 -4.61
N ARG A 135 -2.40 -21.38 -4.80
CA ARG A 135 -2.52 -19.92 -4.86
C ARG A 135 -2.02 -19.24 -3.58
N LEU A 136 -2.38 -19.78 -2.41
CA LEU A 136 -1.88 -19.30 -1.12
C LEU A 136 -0.37 -19.47 -0.99
N ALA A 137 0.18 -20.62 -1.37
CA ALA A 137 1.62 -20.86 -1.35
C ALA A 137 2.37 -19.85 -2.24
N PHE A 138 1.90 -19.63 -3.48
CA PHE A 138 2.46 -18.62 -4.37
C PHE A 138 2.42 -17.22 -3.76
N PHE A 139 1.29 -16.86 -3.14
CA PHE A 139 1.14 -15.57 -2.46
C PHE A 139 2.14 -15.40 -1.31
N LEU A 140 2.28 -16.40 -0.43
CA LEU A 140 3.21 -16.36 0.69
C LEU A 140 4.67 -16.36 0.22
N THR A 141 5.02 -17.19 -0.77
CA THR A 141 6.37 -17.19 -1.37
C THR A 141 6.70 -15.85 -1.98
N TYR A 142 5.77 -15.25 -2.73
CA TYR A 142 5.96 -13.91 -3.28
C TYR A 142 6.20 -12.88 -2.18
N LEU A 143 5.36 -12.84 -1.14
CA LEU A 143 5.53 -11.90 -0.02
C LEU A 143 6.90 -12.07 0.64
N MET A 144 7.34 -13.31 0.87
CA MET A 144 8.65 -13.61 1.46
C MET A 144 9.81 -13.13 0.57
N LEU A 145 9.68 -13.22 -0.75
CA LEU A 145 10.70 -12.76 -1.69
C LEU A 145 10.77 -11.22 -1.71
N ILE A 146 9.63 -10.55 -1.88
CA ILE A 146 9.61 -9.09 -1.94
C ILE A 146 9.96 -8.45 -0.59
N SER A 147 9.62 -9.08 0.53
CA SER A 147 9.95 -8.56 1.87
C SER A 147 11.45 -8.50 2.14
N ARG A 148 12.26 -9.23 1.35
CA ARG A 148 13.72 -9.18 1.39
C ARG A 148 14.32 -8.05 0.56
N MET A 149 13.52 -7.38 -0.27
CA MET A 149 13.95 -6.19 -1.00
C MET A 149 14.06 -5.01 -0.04
N LYS A 150 15.15 -4.24 -0.13
CA LYS A 150 15.46 -3.16 0.81
C LYS A 150 14.37 -2.08 0.82
N GLU A 151 13.85 -1.78 -0.35
CA GLU A 151 12.82 -0.77 -0.60
C GLU A 151 11.51 -1.16 0.08
N ILE A 152 11.06 -2.40 -0.09
CA ILE A 152 9.84 -2.93 0.52
C ILE A 152 9.99 -3.04 2.04
N HIS A 153 11.14 -3.53 2.51
CA HIS A 153 11.43 -3.59 3.94
C HIS A 153 11.35 -2.20 4.59
N ARG A 154 11.83 -1.17 3.90
CA ARG A 154 11.77 0.21 4.38
C ARG A 154 10.35 0.76 4.40
N VAL A 155 9.50 0.42 3.43
CA VAL A 155 8.06 0.77 3.48
C VAL A 155 7.39 0.16 4.72
N PHE A 156 7.73 -1.08 5.08
CA PHE A 156 7.23 -1.69 6.32
C PHE A 156 7.74 -0.98 7.58
N GLN A 157 8.99 -0.49 7.59
CA GLN A 157 9.50 0.33 8.68
C GLN A 157 8.69 1.63 8.84
N TYR A 158 8.37 2.31 7.75
CA TYR A 158 7.51 3.50 7.79
C TYR A 158 6.09 3.18 8.22
N HIS A 159 5.55 2.02 7.84
CA HIS A 159 4.23 1.58 8.31
C HIS A 159 4.21 1.36 9.82
N GLY A 160 5.22 0.67 10.36
CA GLY A 160 5.36 0.52 11.81
C GLY A 160 5.55 1.86 12.52
N ALA A 161 6.31 2.78 11.93
CA ALA A 161 6.49 4.13 12.49
C ALA A 161 5.18 4.93 12.51
N GLU A 162 4.33 4.77 11.49
CA GLU A 162 3.00 5.41 11.42
C GLU A 162 2.10 4.94 12.57
N HIS A 163 1.91 3.63 12.74
CA HIS A 163 1.11 3.10 13.85
C HIS A 163 1.61 3.56 15.21
N LYS A 164 2.93 3.49 15.44
CA LYS A 164 3.57 3.96 16.67
C LYS A 164 3.30 5.43 16.98
N THR A 165 3.32 6.26 15.94
CA THR A 165 3.05 7.69 16.05
C THR A 165 1.57 7.95 16.33
N VAL A 166 0.66 7.21 15.69
CA VAL A 166 -0.79 7.28 15.95
C VAL A 166 -1.09 6.86 17.39
N TYR A 167 -0.53 5.75 17.87
CA TYR A 167 -0.75 5.30 19.23
C TYR A 167 -0.25 6.30 20.28
N ALA A 168 0.96 6.84 20.11
CA ALA A 168 1.45 7.89 21.00
C ALA A 168 0.54 9.13 21.00
N TYR A 169 0.02 9.53 19.83
CA TYR A 169 -0.95 10.61 19.71
C TYR A 169 -2.24 10.31 20.50
N GLU A 170 -2.80 9.11 20.32
CA GLU A 170 -4.05 8.67 20.93
C GLU A 170 -3.94 8.49 22.45
N ALA A 171 -2.76 8.10 22.94
CA ALA A 171 -2.43 7.97 24.37
C ALA A 171 -2.18 9.31 25.08
N ASP A 172 -2.30 10.43 24.35
CA ASP A 172 -2.03 11.78 24.86
C ASP A 172 -0.58 12.02 25.31
N GLU A 173 0.35 11.27 24.73
CA GLU A 173 1.79 11.48 24.95
C GLU A 173 2.34 12.56 24.00
N GLU A 174 3.46 13.15 24.39
CA GLU A 174 4.21 14.05 23.52
C GLU A 174 4.76 13.27 22.31
N LEU A 175 4.64 13.84 21.11
CA LEU A 175 5.07 13.21 19.85
C LEU A 175 6.59 13.26 19.68
N THR A 176 7.28 12.49 20.50
CA THR A 176 8.73 12.26 20.47
C THR A 176 9.03 10.85 19.98
N VAL A 177 10.27 10.65 19.51
CA VAL A 177 10.72 9.33 19.05
C VAL A 177 10.73 8.33 20.21
N GLU A 178 11.08 8.79 21.40
CA GLU A 178 11.17 8.02 22.64
C GLU A 178 9.80 7.46 23.06
N ASN A 179 8.75 8.27 22.96
CA ASN A 179 7.39 7.87 23.30
C ASN A 179 6.81 6.94 22.24
N ALA A 180 6.90 7.30 20.95
CA ALA A 180 6.39 6.48 19.86
C ALA A 180 7.02 5.07 19.84
N ARG A 181 8.32 4.93 20.15
CA ARG A 181 9.02 3.63 20.16
C ARG A 181 8.44 2.60 21.13
N ARG A 182 7.71 3.03 22.17
CA ARG A 182 7.09 2.14 23.17
C ARG A 182 5.91 1.35 22.62
N TYR A 183 5.31 1.84 21.53
CA TYR A 183 4.18 1.21 20.87
C TYR A 183 4.65 0.21 19.80
N THR A 184 3.75 -0.71 19.40
CA THR A 184 4.01 -1.75 18.38
C THR A 184 3.01 -1.63 17.25
#